data_AF-A0A669EE91-F1
#
_entry.id   AF-A0A669EE91-F1
#
_cell.length_a   1.000
_cell.length_b   1.000
_cell.length_c   1.000
_cell.angle_alpha   90.00
_cell.angle_beta   90.00
_cell.angle_gamma   90.00
#
_symmetry.space_group_name_H-M   'P 1'
#
loop_
_entity.id
_entity.type
_entity.pdbx_description
1 polymer ?
#
loop_
_entity_poly.entity_id
_entity_poly.type
_entity_poly.pdbx_seq_one_letter_code
_entity_poly.pdbx_strand_id
1 'polypeptide(L)'
;ERVALLVLSVLLVAAVIGLGVTSEYVFKHGGKCYYFSIGKSFWNESRDECRAKKGDLVKIESREEQKFLENKLKEIKNSDDKFWIGLIYSAKNNTWVWTDGSPASVRRECSSSNNHQCEQNFPE
;
A
#
# COMPACT_ATOMS: atom_id res chain seq x y z
N GLU A 1 33.23 -36.41 -6.33
CA GLU A 1 32.45 -35.42 -7.11
C GLU A 1 30.96 -35.38 -6.78
N ARG A 2 30.20 -36.48 -6.82
CA ARG A 2 28.73 -36.46 -6.56
C ARG A 2 28.32 -35.99 -5.15
N VAL A 3 29.12 -36.31 -4.13
CA VAL A 3 28.85 -35.90 -2.73
C VAL A 3 29.03 -34.39 -2.52
N ALA A 4 30.02 -33.77 -3.18
CA ALA A 4 30.26 -32.32 -3.06
C ALA A 4 29.12 -31.49 -3.67
N LEU A 5 28.52 -31.96 -4.77
CA LEU A 5 27.38 -31.31 -5.41
C LEU A 5 26.13 -31.32 -4.52
N LEU A 6 25.87 -32.43 -3.80
CA LEU A 6 24.75 -32.54 -2.87
C LEU A 6 24.90 -31.61 -1.66
N VAL A 7 26.13 -31.44 -1.15
CA VAL A 7 26.39 -30.51 -0.03
C VAL A 7 26.19 -29.05 -0.47
N LEU A 8 26.67 -28.68 -1.67
CA LEU A 8 26.51 -27.33 -2.21
C LEU A 8 25.03 -27.00 -2.44
N SER A 9 24.24 -27.94 -2.96
CA SER A 9 22.80 -27.73 -3.19
C SER A 9 22.03 -27.60 -1.87
N VAL A 10 22.36 -28.40 -0.86
CA VAL A 10 21.73 -28.30 0.46
C VAL A 10 22.06 -26.97 1.14
N LEU A 11 23.29 -26.47 1.04
CA LEU A 11 23.68 -25.15 1.56
C LEU A 11 22.98 -24.01 0.81
N LEU A 12 22.88 -24.08 -0.51
CA LEU A 12 22.14 -23.10 -1.31
C LEU A 12 20.66 -23.08 -0.95
N VAL A 13 20.03 -24.25 -0.79
CA VAL A 13 18.62 -24.35 -0.43
C VAL A 13 18.39 -23.88 1.01
N ALA A 14 19.26 -24.20 1.96
CA ALA A 14 19.19 -23.69 3.33
C ALA A 14 19.41 -22.17 3.40
N ALA A 15 20.32 -21.62 2.59
CA ALA A 15 20.48 -20.18 2.42
C ALA A 15 19.19 -19.55 1.85
N VAL A 16 18.56 -20.16 0.84
CA VAL A 16 17.28 -19.68 0.30
C VAL A 16 16.15 -19.75 1.34
N ILE A 17 16.06 -20.82 2.12
CA ILE A 17 15.05 -21.02 3.18
C ILE A 17 15.29 -20.06 4.36
N GLY A 18 16.55 -19.72 4.67
CA GLY A 18 16.93 -18.82 5.77
C GLY A 18 16.96 -17.32 5.43
N LEU A 19 17.03 -16.94 4.15
CA LEU A 19 17.18 -15.54 3.71
C LEU A 19 15.85 -14.75 3.59
N GLY A 20 14.71 -15.33 3.97
CA GLY A 20 13.44 -14.60 4.09
C GLY A 20 12.92 -14.08 2.76
N VAL A 21 12.25 -14.93 1.98
CA VAL A 21 11.45 -14.48 0.84
C VAL A 21 10.22 -13.74 1.41
N THR A 22 10.36 -12.46 1.77
CA THR A 22 9.20 -11.59 1.95
C THR A 22 8.58 -11.49 0.57
N SER A 23 7.42 -12.09 0.35
CA SER A 23 6.64 -11.84 -0.85
C SER A 23 6.29 -10.35 -0.85
N GLU A 24 7.13 -9.54 -1.50
CA GLU A 24 6.85 -8.12 -1.66
C GLU A 24 5.67 -8.03 -2.61
N TYR A 25 4.49 -7.68 -2.09
CA TYR A 25 3.29 -7.44 -2.88
C TYR A 25 3.45 -6.13 -3.66
N VAL A 26 4.24 -6.19 -4.74
CA VAL A 26 4.54 -5.05 -5.61
C VAL A 26 3.79 -5.18 -6.91
N PHE A 27 3.01 -4.15 -7.26
CA PHE A 27 2.24 -4.10 -8.50
C PHE A 27 2.55 -2.82 -9.29
N LYS A 28 2.37 -2.88 -10.61
CA LYS A 28 2.54 -1.73 -11.49
C LYS A 28 1.19 -1.32 -12.09
N HIS A 29 0.90 -0.03 -12.08
CA HIS A 29 -0.29 0.54 -12.71
C HIS A 29 -0.08 2.02 -13.03
N GLY A 30 -0.47 2.46 -14.23
CA GLY A 30 -0.36 3.87 -14.64
C GLY A 30 1.07 4.44 -14.57
N GLY A 31 2.09 3.62 -14.80
CA GLY A 31 3.50 4.06 -14.70
C GLY A 31 4.05 4.18 -13.27
N LYS A 32 3.23 3.89 -12.24
CA LYS A 32 3.63 3.87 -10.83
C LYS A 32 3.84 2.42 -10.33
N CYS A 33 4.61 2.28 -9.26
CA CYS A 33 4.80 1.03 -8.51
C CYS A 33 4.13 1.16 -7.15
N TYR A 34 3.39 0.13 -6.73
CA TYR A 34 2.66 0.09 -5.47
C TYR A 34 3.15 -1.08 -4.65
N TYR A 35 3.47 -0.85 -3.39
CA TYR A 35 3.88 -1.88 -2.44
C TYR A 35 2.83 -2.00 -1.33
N PHE A 36 2.34 -3.21 -1.10
CA PHE A 36 1.39 -3.50 -0.03
C PHE A 36 2.12 -4.17 1.14
N SER A 37 2.24 -3.44 2.26
CA SER A 37 2.74 -4.01 3.51
C SER A 37 1.62 -4.79 4.20
N ILE A 38 1.81 -6.11 4.36
CA ILE A 38 0.84 -6.98 5.04
C ILE A 38 0.99 -6.96 6.57
N GLY A 39 2.10 -6.43 7.07
CA GLY A 39 2.35 -6.29 8.51
C GLY A 39 1.43 -5.25 9.11
N LYS A 40 0.90 -5.51 10.31
CA LYS A 40 0.17 -4.49 11.07
C LYS A 40 1.18 -3.53 11.69
N SER A 41 1.04 -2.25 11.41
CA SER A 41 1.89 -1.18 11.94
C SER A 41 1.07 0.10 12.13
N PHE A 42 1.59 1.02 12.94
CA PHE A 42 0.99 2.34 13.06
C PHE A 42 1.28 3.19 11.81
N TRP A 43 0.43 4.18 11.54
CA TRP A 43 0.54 4.99 10.32
C TRP A 43 1.93 5.60 10.09
N ASN A 44 2.57 6.08 11.15
CA ASN A 44 3.92 6.65 11.11
C ASN A 44 4.97 5.59 10.74
N GLU A 45 4.90 4.41 11.36
CA GLU A 45 5.81 3.29 11.07
C GLU A 45 5.62 2.79 9.63
N SER A 46 4.37 2.68 9.16
CA SER A 46 4.08 2.31 7.77
C SER A 46 4.65 3.33 6.78
N ARG A 47 4.58 4.62 7.11
CA ARG A 47 5.17 5.69 6.29
C ARG A 47 6.70 5.60 6.25
N ASP A 48 7.33 5.35 7.39
CA ASP A 48 8.78 5.21 7.48
C ASP A 48 9.26 3.98 6.69
N GLU A 49 8.50 2.88 6.70
CA GLU A 49 8.75 1.71 5.85
C GLU A 49 8.69 2.05 4.35
N CYS A 50 7.63 2.75 3.91
CA CYS A 50 7.50 3.19 2.52
C CYS A 50 8.67 4.09 2.09
N ARG A 51 9.09 5.02 2.97
CA ARG A 51 10.23 5.92 2.73
C ARG A 51 11.56 5.18 2.66
N ALA A 52 11.77 4.17 3.51
CA ALA A 52 12.94 3.30 3.44
C ALA A 52 13.02 2.56 2.08
N LYS A 53 11.87 2.29 1.45
CA LYS A 53 11.76 1.72 0.10
C LYS A 53 11.77 2.75 -1.04
N LYS A 54 12.17 4.00 -0.76
CA LYS A 54 12.22 5.13 -1.73
C LYS A 54 10.85 5.51 -2.31
N GLY A 55 9.77 5.23 -1.59
CA GLY A 55 8.41 5.70 -1.88
C GLY A 55 7.86 6.56 -0.73
N ASP A 56 6.54 6.75 -0.69
CA ASP A 56 5.79 7.27 0.45
C ASP A 56 4.44 6.52 0.49
N LEU A 57 3.63 6.73 1.53
CA LEU A 57 2.27 6.20 1.55
C LEU A 57 1.48 6.68 0.33
N VAL A 58 0.63 5.81 -0.21
CA VAL A 58 -0.05 6.04 -1.49
C VAL A 58 -0.90 7.31 -1.44
N LYS A 59 -0.71 8.15 -2.47
CA LYS A 59 -1.61 9.24 -2.84
C LYS A 59 -2.41 8.77 -4.04
N ILE A 60 -3.72 8.76 -3.90
CA ILE A 60 -4.63 8.32 -4.95
C ILE A 60 -5.03 9.56 -5.75
N GLU A 61 -4.81 9.54 -7.05
CA GLU A 61 -4.98 10.71 -7.93
C GLU A 61 -6.09 10.53 -8.97
N SER A 62 -6.55 9.29 -9.19
CA SER A 62 -7.69 9.01 -10.09
C SER A 62 -8.60 7.89 -9.60
N ARG A 63 -9.81 7.84 -10.17
CA ARG A 63 -10.79 6.78 -9.91
C ARG A 63 -10.29 5.41 -10.39
N GLU A 64 -9.54 5.39 -11.50
CA GLU A 64 -8.92 4.19 -12.05
C GLU A 64 -7.86 3.64 -11.10
N GLU A 65 -7.02 4.53 -10.53
CA GLU A 65 -6.02 4.18 -9.53
C GLU A 65 -6.70 3.61 -8.27
N GLN A 66 -7.76 4.26 -7.77
CA GLN A 66 -8.53 3.75 -6.64
C GLN A 66 -9.07 2.34 -6.92
N LYS A 67 -9.76 2.15 -8.05
CA LYS A 67 -10.35 0.85 -8.42
C LYS A 67 -9.28 -0.23 -8.56
N PHE A 68 -8.12 0.11 -9.12
CA PHE A 68 -6.98 -0.80 -9.19
C PHE A 68 -6.52 -1.24 -7.79
N LEU A 69 -6.35 -0.30 -6.86
CA LEU A 69 -5.92 -0.59 -5.49
C LEU A 69 -6.96 -1.44 -4.75
N GLU A 70 -8.25 -1.11 -4.85
CA GLU A 70 -9.35 -1.88 -4.25
C GLU A 70 -9.40 -3.32 -4.75
N ASN A 71 -9.15 -3.54 -6.04
CA ASN A 71 -9.09 -4.90 -6.59
C ASN A 71 -7.88 -5.66 -6.05
N LYS A 72 -6.72 -5.01 -5.93
CA LYS A 72 -5.53 -5.65 -5.32
C LYS A 72 -5.71 -5.95 -3.85
N LEU A 73 -6.41 -5.10 -3.10
CA LEU A 73 -6.74 -5.37 -1.71
C LEU A 73 -7.53 -6.67 -1.55
N LYS A 74 -8.51 -6.92 -2.43
CA LYS A 74 -9.31 -8.17 -2.46
C LYS A 74 -8.47 -9.41 -2.77
N GLU A 75 -7.36 -9.28 -3.49
CA GLU A 75 -6.44 -10.39 -3.81
C GLU A 75 -5.50 -10.72 -2.64
N ILE A 76 -5.13 -9.72 -1.83
CA ILE A 76 -4.05 -9.83 -0.83
C ILE A 76 -4.60 -10.25 0.54
N LYS A 77 -5.77 -9.73 0.95
CA LYS A 77 -6.35 -10.00 2.27
C LYS A 77 -7.88 -10.09 2.27
N ASN A 78 -8.42 -10.52 3.41
CA ASN A 78 -9.85 -10.56 3.66
C ASN A 78 -10.47 -9.15 3.56
N SER A 79 -11.76 -9.08 3.22
CA SER A 79 -12.52 -7.85 2.94
C SER A 79 -12.49 -6.79 4.05
N ASP A 80 -12.18 -7.18 5.28
CA ASP A 80 -12.28 -6.33 6.46
C ASP A 80 -10.95 -5.67 6.84
N ASP A 81 -9.84 -6.10 6.23
CA ASP A 81 -8.53 -5.53 6.49
C ASP A 81 -8.38 -4.16 5.83
N LYS A 82 -7.85 -3.20 6.60
CA LYS A 82 -7.64 -1.82 6.17
C LYS A 82 -6.15 -1.53 5.99
N PHE A 83 -5.82 -0.71 5.01
CA PHE A 83 -4.46 -0.27 4.72
C PHE A 83 -4.31 1.22 4.94
N TRP A 84 -3.12 1.63 5.39
CA TRP A 84 -2.78 3.03 5.52
C TRP A 84 -2.52 3.67 4.16
N ILE A 85 -2.99 4.90 3.99
CA ILE A 85 -2.74 5.75 2.82
C ILE A 85 -2.14 7.09 3.26
N GLY A 86 -1.64 7.87 2.31
CA GLY A 86 -0.95 9.14 2.56
C GLY A 86 -1.88 10.30 2.93
N LEU A 87 -3.13 10.04 3.33
CA LEU A 87 -4.11 11.09 3.63
C LEU A 87 -4.04 11.47 5.12
N ILE A 88 -3.82 12.76 5.41
CA ILE A 88 -3.68 13.30 6.76
C ILE A 88 -4.59 14.50 6.99
N TYR A 89 -5.04 14.69 8.23
CA TYR A 89 -5.84 15.86 8.60
C TYR A 89 -4.93 17.02 9.04
N SER A 90 -5.03 18.15 8.34
CA SER A 90 -4.33 19.39 8.69
C SER A 90 -5.22 20.26 9.57
N ALA A 91 -4.92 20.34 10.86
CA ALA A 91 -5.62 21.21 11.80
C ALA A 91 -5.51 22.69 11.42
N LYS A 92 -4.35 23.11 10.89
CA LYS A 92 -4.10 24.50 10.46
C LYS A 92 -5.05 24.93 9.34
N ASN A 93 -5.30 24.05 8.38
CA ASN A 93 -6.12 24.34 7.22
C ASN A 93 -7.55 23.82 7.37
N ASN A 94 -7.87 23.20 8.52
CA ASN A 94 -9.13 22.52 8.81
C ASN A 94 -9.58 21.59 7.65
N THR A 95 -8.64 20.85 7.05
CA THR A 95 -8.90 20.05 5.85
C THR A 95 -7.98 18.85 5.74
N TRP A 96 -8.36 17.89 4.91
CA TRP A 96 -7.52 16.73 4.56
C TRP A 96 -6.53 17.11 3.46
N VAL A 97 -5.28 16.71 3.64
CA VAL A 97 -4.18 16.92 2.70
C VAL A 97 -3.42 15.62 2.53
N TRP A 98 -2.75 15.48 1.40
CA TRP A 98 -1.84 14.37 1.18
C TRP A 98 -0.50 14.63 1.88
N THR A 99 0.29 13.57 2.04
CA THR A 99 1.63 13.59 2.65
C THR A 99 2.63 14.50 1.93
N ASP A 100 2.36 14.88 0.68
CA ASP A 100 3.11 15.84 -0.13
C ASP A 100 2.65 17.31 0.07
N GLY A 101 1.61 17.52 0.89
CA GLY A 101 1.02 18.83 1.16
C GLY A 101 -0.03 19.28 0.15
N SER A 102 -0.28 18.50 -0.91
CA SER A 102 -1.33 18.81 -1.87
C SER A 102 -2.72 18.65 -1.22
N PRO A 103 -3.68 19.52 -1.55
CA PRO A 103 -5.04 19.38 -1.06
C PRO A 103 -5.65 18.08 -1.59
N ALA A 104 -6.42 17.39 -0.77
CA ALA A 104 -7.26 16.33 -1.28
C ALA A 104 -8.34 16.99 -2.15
N SER A 105 -8.21 16.88 -3.48
CA SER A 105 -9.21 17.33 -4.46
C SER A 105 -10.51 16.51 -4.44
N VAL A 106 -10.71 15.73 -3.37
CA VAL A 106 -11.84 14.83 -3.19
C VAL A 106 -13.08 15.65 -2.81
N ARG A 107 -14.06 15.70 -3.71
CA ARG A 107 -15.40 16.17 -3.35
C ARG A 107 -16.05 15.07 -2.51
N ARG A 108 -16.20 15.31 -1.20
CA ARG A 108 -17.00 14.42 -0.35
C ARG A 108 -18.47 14.64 -0.65
N GLU A 109 -19.05 13.85 -1.54
CA GLU A 109 -20.50 13.71 -1.60
C GLU A 109 -20.91 12.59 -0.64
N CYS A 110 -21.08 12.96 0.63
CA CYS A 110 -21.71 12.07 1.60
C CYS A 110 -23.20 12.07 1.30
N SER A 111 -23.72 11.01 0.65
CA SER A 111 -25.17 10.80 0.62
C SER A 111 -25.63 10.56 2.06
N SER A 112 -26.58 11.35 2.53
CA SER A 112 -27.11 11.33 3.91
C SER A 112 -27.81 10.03 4.29
N SER A 113 -27.86 9.05 3.38
CA SER A 113 -28.64 7.84 3.50
C SER A 113 -27.90 6.69 4.19
N ASN A 114 -26.56 6.63 4.15
CA ASN A 114 -25.78 5.57 4.80
C ASN A 114 -24.40 6.07 5.26
N ASN A 115 -24.30 6.44 6.54
CA ASN A 115 -23.12 6.98 7.24
C ASN A 115 -21.87 6.05 7.29
N HIS A 116 -21.78 5.04 6.44
CA HIS A 116 -20.70 4.03 6.47
C HIS A 116 -19.80 4.03 5.23
N GLN A 117 -20.14 4.77 4.17
CA GLN A 117 -19.34 4.77 2.94
C GLN A 117 -19.26 6.18 2.33
N CYS A 118 -18.29 6.98 2.79
CA CYS A 118 -17.91 8.19 2.09
C CYS A 118 -17.07 7.79 0.87
N GLU A 119 -17.64 7.81 -0.33
CA GLU A 119 -16.90 7.58 -1.56
C GLU A 119 -15.97 8.77 -1.87
N GLN A 120 -14.73 8.48 -2.24
CA GLN A 120 -13.80 9.50 -2.74
C GLN A 120 -14.16 9.81 -4.19
N ASN A 121 -14.87 10.92 -4.44
CA ASN A 121 -15.13 11.36 -5.81
C ASN A 121 -13.99 12.24 -6.31
N PHE A 122 -13.20 11.69 -7.24
CA PHE A 122 -12.29 12.43 -8.09
C PHE A 122 -13.11 13.25 -9.10
N PRO A 123 -12.84 14.57 -9.27
CA PRO A 123 -13.43 15.32 -10.38
C PRO A 123 -12.98 14.71 -11.71
N GLU A 124 -13.91 14.60 -12.67
CA GLU A 124 -13.60 14.21 -14.06
C GLU A 124 -12.59 15.16 -14.72
#